data_AF-A0A537JY54-F1
#
_entry.id   AF-A0A537JY54-F1
#
_cell.length_a   1.000
_cell.length_b   1.000
_cell.length_c   1.000
_cell.angle_alpha   90.00
_cell.angle_beta   90.00
_cell.angle_gamma   90.00
#
_symmetry.space_group_name_H-M   'P 1'
#
loop_
_entity.id
_entity.type
_entity.pdbx_description
1 polymer ?
#
loop_
_entity_poly.entity_id
_entity_poly.type
_entity_poly.pdbx_seq_one_letter_code
_entity_poly.pdbx_strand_id
1 'polypeptide(L)'
;METIKLIGRSSRLSLLQIDIVKQKIQTAFPHMSVEVIARSSKGDELQNISIGEADIAVHSLKDMSSEHFFGANKFAVVDRDDTRDVAIFNNDIEEKIRRGETIIIGTCSPRREDMATVFLKKALPQLSNEIKIQTKDIRGNVETRLRKLNGGEYDATILATAGLNRLLRSKEDSELIKELLADKKLMLLPLIECVSAPCQGAIVAEAHHLNKKAVEVLQKINVEELFADCYAEKQEAIKYGAGCIQKFGVTTLRTKNGKYLYAAGKDSEGTEFVKWNHLPDIKIKGSLFSSTDVMKGFFDYEWSDTEMKIETPVVFVANYKVIQGQSEAKDLSNKTIVASGTKTWFELSKKGYWVTASADALGFEFLLPSFNMPLLNISVDDISILTNEAAAKRWRVKGYNAVSNYKQVPKNDRTIQGSIVAAEAIFWTSFSQYEVYGKYAKQDAKHLCAGGETAELLKQSEIEPVIFPTIKAFEQWRKFSIPSHSVA
;
A
#
# COMPACT_ATOMS: atom_id res chain seq x y z
N MET A 1 35.85 10.36 25.71
CA MET A 1 34.50 9.90 25.29
C MET A 1 34.71 8.88 24.20
N GLU A 2 33.97 7.78 24.22
CA GLU A 2 34.01 6.83 23.10
C GLU A 2 33.35 7.44 21.87
N THR A 3 34.03 7.42 20.74
CA THR A 3 33.51 7.95 19.46
C THR A 3 33.12 6.82 18.52
N ILE A 4 31.98 6.93 17.85
CA ILE A 4 31.61 6.07 16.73
C ILE A 4 31.45 6.90 15.45
N LYS A 5 32.02 6.41 14.36
CA LYS A 5 31.96 7.07 13.05
C LYS A 5 30.88 6.45 12.19
N LEU A 6 29.94 7.26 11.72
CA LEU A 6 28.94 6.89 10.73
C LEU A 6 29.37 7.36 9.35
N ILE A 7 29.10 6.56 8.33
CA ILE A 7 29.31 6.94 6.94
C ILE A 7 28.05 6.73 6.10
N GLY A 8 27.83 7.62 5.14
CA GLY A 8 26.81 7.46 4.10
C GLY A 8 26.97 8.50 3.00
N ARG A 9 25.96 8.64 2.14
CA ARG A 9 26.04 9.54 0.99
C ARG A 9 25.89 11.00 1.43
N SER A 10 26.46 11.90 0.65
CA SER A 10 26.28 13.35 0.81
C SER A 10 24.92 13.87 0.33
N SER A 11 24.06 13.02 -0.24
CA SER A 11 22.72 13.44 -0.62
C SER A 11 21.89 13.78 0.61
N ARG A 12 21.04 14.80 0.49
CA ARG A 12 20.25 15.30 1.62
C ARG A 12 19.41 14.23 2.31
N LEU A 13 18.73 13.39 1.52
CA LEU A 13 17.96 12.26 2.05
C LEU A 13 18.84 11.26 2.83
N SER A 14 20.06 10.99 2.37
CA SER A 14 20.98 10.09 3.08
C SER A 14 21.46 10.70 4.39
N LEU A 15 21.70 12.01 4.44
CA LEU A 15 22.08 12.70 5.68
C LEU A 15 20.95 12.63 6.72
N LEU A 16 19.69 12.78 6.31
CA LEU A 16 18.53 12.61 7.19
C LEU A 16 18.44 11.17 7.74
N GLN A 17 18.77 10.16 6.93
CA GLN A 17 18.80 8.76 7.37
C GLN A 17 19.93 8.52 8.39
N ILE A 18 21.11 9.11 8.15
CA ILE A 18 22.23 9.06 9.12
C ILE A 18 21.82 9.75 10.43
N ASP A 19 21.11 10.88 10.36
CA ASP A 19 20.67 11.58 11.57
C ASP A 19 19.68 10.74 12.40
N ILE A 20 18.77 10.01 11.75
CA ILE A 20 17.90 9.04 12.44
C ILE A 20 18.72 7.97 13.18
N VAL A 21 19.73 7.37 12.52
CA VAL A 21 20.64 6.39 13.15
C VAL A 21 21.41 7.04 14.30
N LYS A 22 21.96 8.23 14.10
CA LYS A 22 22.69 9.00 15.11
C LYS A 22 21.83 9.24 16.35
N GLN A 23 20.59 9.70 16.18
CA GLN A 23 19.67 9.94 17.29
C GLN A 23 19.37 8.66 18.08
N LYS A 24 19.17 7.52 17.38
CA LYS A 24 18.98 6.21 18.02
C LYS A 24 20.21 5.79 18.82
N ILE A 25 21.42 5.99 18.28
CA ILE A 25 22.68 5.71 18.97
C ILE A 25 22.81 6.61 20.21
N GLN A 26 22.60 7.92 20.08
CA GLN A 26 22.72 8.87 21.20
C GLN A 26 21.68 8.60 22.31
N THR A 27 20.49 8.13 21.95
CA THR A 27 19.48 7.70 22.92
C THR A 27 19.92 6.43 23.66
N ALA A 28 20.50 5.45 22.95
CA ALA A 28 20.96 4.19 23.52
C ALA A 28 22.28 4.32 24.31
N PHE A 29 23.15 5.25 23.90
CA PHE A 29 24.48 5.49 24.46
C PHE A 29 24.71 7.00 24.67
N PRO A 30 24.15 7.61 25.74
CA PRO A 30 24.20 9.06 25.96
C PRO A 30 25.61 9.68 26.07
N HIS A 31 26.61 8.87 26.39
CA HIS A 31 28.01 9.30 26.54
C HIS A 31 28.87 9.07 25.28
N MET A 32 28.30 8.47 24.23
CA MET A 32 29.00 8.19 22.98
C MET A 32 28.96 9.41 22.05
N SER A 33 30.12 9.85 21.59
CA SER A 33 30.22 10.86 20.53
C SER A 33 29.96 10.20 19.17
N VAL A 34 29.21 10.88 18.29
CA VAL A 34 28.90 10.37 16.94
C VAL A 34 29.45 11.34 15.91
N GLU A 35 30.41 10.88 15.11
CA GLU A 35 30.96 11.61 13.97
C GLU A 35 30.31 11.13 12.67
N VAL A 36 30.05 12.05 11.73
CA VAL A 36 29.42 11.72 10.45
C VAL A 36 30.36 12.04 9.29
N ILE A 37 30.58 11.05 8.44
CA ILE A 37 31.35 11.14 7.21
C ILE A 37 30.36 11.05 6.04
N ALA A 38 30.32 12.11 5.22
CA ALA A 38 29.48 12.17 4.03
C ALA A 38 30.36 12.03 2.77
N ARG A 39 30.02 11.09 1.88
CA ARG A 39 30.73 10.88 0.61
C ARG A 39 29.84 11.14 -0.59
N SER A 40 30.37 11.84 -1.59
CA SER A 40 29.77 11.84 -2.92
C SER A 40 30.06 10.48 -3.58
N SER A 41 29.04 9.89 -4.19
CA SER A 41 29.19 8.71 -5.05
C SER A 41 28.57 9.01 -6.42
N LYS A 42 29.19 8.50 -7.49
CA LYS A 42 28.60 8.55 -8.83
C LYS A 42 27.57 7.42 -8.94
N GLY A 43 26.31 7.76 -9.16
CA GLY A 43 25.27 6.79 -9.55
C GLY A 43 25.16 5.55 -8.64
N ASP A 44 25.06 4.38 -9.27
CA ASP A 44 24.77 3.05 -8.69
C ASP A 44 25.92 2.43 -7.87
N GLU A 45 27.03 3.14 -7.62
CA GLU A 45 28.14 2.71 -6.74
C GLU A 45 27.78 2.80 -5.23
N LEU A 46 26.53 2.46 -4.90
CA LEU A 46 25.91 2.60 -3.58
C LEU A 46 26.44 1.62 -2.53
N GLN A 47 27.00 0.49 -2.97
CA GLN A 47 27.32 -0.66 -2.13
C GLN A 47 28.73 -0.63 -1.55
N ASN A 48 29.60 0.28 -2.04
CA ASN A 48 31.03 0.30 -1.68
C ASN A 48 31.41 1.44 -0.71
N ILE A 49 30.44 2.05 -0.02
CA ILE A 49 30.76 3.01 1.04
C ILE A 49 31.47 2.24 2.16
N SER A 50 32.78 2.46 2.29
CA SER A 50 33.65 1.49 2.95
C SER A 50 33.47 1.50 4.47
N ILE A 51 33.17 0.33 5.00
CA ILE A 51 33.23 -0.03 6.43
C ILE A 51 34.69 0.03 6.95
N GLY A 52 35.67 0.32 6.09
CA GLY A 52 37.06 0.59 6.48
C GLY A 52 37.35 2.05 6.85
N GLU A 53 36.52 3.00 6.42
CA GLU A 53 36.67 4.43 6.72
C GLU A 53 35.88 4.88 7.96
N ALA A 54 34.89 4.09 8.38
CA ALA A 54 33.99 4.38 9.48
C ALA A 54 33.56 3.09 10.19
N ASP A 55 32.97 3.22 11.37
CA ASP A 55 32.53 2.07 12.16
C ASP A 55 31.21 1.47 11.67
N ILE A 56 30.30 2.33 11.20
CA ILE A 56 28.96 1.98 10.75
C ILE A 56 28.63 2.70 9.45
N ALA A 57 28.12 1.98 8.45
CA ALA A 57 27.57 2.54 7.23
C ALA A 57 26.03 2.58 7.26
N VAL A 58 25.40 3.64 6.75
CA VAL A 58 23.95 3.83 6.76
C VAL A 58 23.39 3.85 5.34
N HIS A 59 22.39 3.01 5.09
CA HIS A 59 21.80 2.81 3.77
C HIS A 59 20.27 2.79 3.80
N SER A 60 19.67 3.08 2.65
CA SER A 60 18.31 2.64 2.35
C SER A 60 18.34 1.15 2.01
N LEU A 61 17.64 0.30 2.76
CA LEU A 61 17.79 -1.15 2.65
C LEU A 61 17.34 -1.74 1.29
N LYS A 62 16.44 -1.03 0.59
CA LYS A 62 16.04 -1.43 -0.78
C LYS A 62 17.18 -1.34 -1.81
N ASP A 63 18.18 -0.47 -1.57
CA ASP A 63 19.29 -0.24 -2.50
C ASP A 63 20.45 -1.23 -2.25
N MET A 64 20.40 -1.96 -1.14
CA MET A 64 21.35 -3.02 -0.77
C MET A 64 20.93 -4.33 -1.43
N SER A 65 21.87 -5.08 -2.04
CA SER A 65 21.55 -6.38 -2.62
C SER A 65 21.23 -7.42 -1.53
N SER A 66 20.51 -8.48 -1.90
CA SER A 66 20.23 -9.56 -0.94
C SER A 66 21.50 -10.32 -0.57
N GLU A 67 22.43 -10.52 -1.51
CA GLU A 67 23.73 -11.15 -1.30
C GLU A 67 24.55 -10.39 -0.26
N HIS A 68 24.54 -9.05 -0.32
CA HIS A 68 25.22 -8.20 0.65
C HIS A 68 24.57 -8.28 2.04
N PHE A 69 23.24 -8.21 2.10
CA PHE A 69 22.48 -8.27 3.35
C PHE A 69 22.62 -9.62 4.08
N PHE A 70 22.79 -10.72 3.35
CA PHE A 70 23.05 -12.05 3.92
C PHE A 70 24.55 -12.39 4.03
N GLY A 71 25.43 -11.41 3.79
CA GLY A 71 26.86 -11.55 3.96
C GLY A 71 27.31 -11.64 5.43
N ALA A 72 28.62 -11.56 5.65
CA ALA A 72 29.21 -11.75 6.98
C ALA A 72 28.95 -10.57 7.94
N ASN A 73 28.66 -9.37 7.41
CA ASN A 73 28.50 -8.15 8.20
C ASN A 73 27.27 -8.21 9.13
N LYS A 74 27.23 -7.27 10.08
CA LYS A 74 26.12 -7.13 11.02
C LYS A 74 25.28 -5.94 10.62
N PHE A 75 23.97 -6.10 10.77
CA PHE A 75 22.98 -5.14 10.30
C PHE A 75 21.99 -4.84 11.43
N ALA A 76 21.55 -3.58 11.50
CA ALA A 76 20.44 -3.14 12.31
C ALA A 76 19.43 -2.39 11.44
N VAL A 77 18.16 -2.78 11.48
CA VAL A 77 17.07 -2.01 10.88
C VAL A 77 16.52 -1.09 11.96
N VAL A 78 16.68 0.22 11.77
CA VAL A 78 16.44 1.21 12.84
C VAL A 78 15.09 1.91 12.76
N ASP A 79 14.53 1.97 11.55
CA ASP A 79 13.29 2.70 11.23
C ASP A 79 12.74 2.23 9.88
N ARG A 80 11.42 2.35 9.71
CA ARG A 80 10.72 2.08 8.44
C ARG A 80 9.55 3.04 8.27
N ASP A 81 9.62 3.86 7.22
CA ASP A 81 8.52 4.74 6.79
C ASP A 81 7.63 4.00 5.77
N ASP A 82 6.57 4.67 5.29
CA ASP A 82 5.58 4.08 4.39
C ASP A 82 6.22 3.40 3.15
N THR A 83 5.79 2.18 2.87
CA THR A 83 6.41 1.35 1.85
C THR A 83 5.92 1.68 0.45
N ARG A 84 4.81 2.41 0.29
CA ARG A 84 4.19 2.66 -1.01
C ARG A 84 4.97 3.62 -1.88
N ASP A 85 4.72 3.50 -3.17
CA ASP A 85 5.09 4.54 -4.12
C ASP A 85 3.95 5.57 -4.24
N VAL A 86 4.31 6.79 -4.60
CA VAL A 86 3.37 7.85 -4.98
C VAL A 86 3.67 8.29 -6.41
N ALA A 87 2.63 8.33 -7.24
CA ALA A 87 2.67 8.99 -8.53
C ALA A 87 2.28 10.47 -8.35
N ILE A 88 3.11 11.36 -8.89
CA ILE A 88 3.00 12.81 -8.76
C ILE A 88 2.83 13.36 -10.16
N PHE A 89 1.72 14.03 -10.41
CA PHE A 89 1.34 14.53 -11.73
C PHE A 89 1.31 16.05 -11.74
N ASN A 90 1.66 16.66 -12.87
CA ASN A 90 1.37 18.06 -13.12
C ASN A 90 -0.15 18.31 -13.12
N ASN A 91 -0.56 19.53 -12.74
CA ASN A 91 -1.99 19.84 -12.54
C ASN A 91 -2.82 19.70 -13.83
N ASP A 92 -2.19 19.90 -14.99
CA ASP A 92 -2.80 19.85 -16.33
C ASP A 92 -3.06 18.42 -16.82
N ILE A 93 -2.71 17.39 -16.04
CA ILE A 93 -2.83 15.98 -16.45
C ILE A 93 -4.25 15.60 -16.89
N GLU A 94 -5.30 16.09 -16.23
CA GLU A 94 -6.68 15.75 -16.61
C GLU A 94 -7.07 16.34 -17.97
N GLU A 95 -6.54 17.51 -18.30
CA GLU A 95 -6.76 18.13 -19.61
C GLU A 95 -6.02 17.37 -20.71
N LYS A 96 -4.78 16.94 -20.45
CA LYS A 96 -4.05 16.03 -21.36
C LYS A 96 -4.80 14.73 -21.60
N ILE A 97 -5.37 14.14 -20.54
CA ILE A 97 -6.20 12.94 -20.65
C ILE A 97 -7.40 13.20 -21.55
N ARG A 98 -8.14 14.30 -21.35
CA ARG A 98 -9.32 14.67 -22.19
C ARG A 98 -8.95 14.79 -23.66
N ARG A 99 -7.76 15.32 -23.96
CA ARG A 99 -7.22 15.44 -25.33
C ARG A 99 -6.71 14.11 -25.91
N GLY A 100 -6.67 13.04 -25.12
CA GLY A 100 -6.14 11.74 -25.54
C GLY A 100 -4.63 11.74 -25.77
N GLU A 101 -3.91 12.68 -25.14
CA GLU A 101 -2.46 12.77 -25.23
C GLU A 101 -1.78 11.59 -24.52
N THR A 102 -0.56 11.27 -24.95
CA THR A 102 0.25 10.24 -24.28
C THR A 102 0.91 10.83 -23.04
N ILE A 103 0.64 10.24 -21.88
CA ILE A 103 1.23 10.63 -20.60
C ILE A 103 2.65 10.09 -20.51
N ILE A 104 3.61 10.98 -20.31
CA ILE A 104 5.02 10.67 -20.13
C ILE A 104 5.36 10.60 -18.65
N ILE A 105 5.65 9.40 -18.15
CA ILE A 105 6.02 9.16 -16.74
C ILE A 105 7.54 9.01 -16.61
N GLY A 106 8.16 9.85 -15.79
CA GLY A 106 9.56 9.75 -15.42
C GLY A 106 9.80 8.63 -14.40
N THR A 107 10.50 7.57 -14.79
CA THR A 107 10.96 6.49 -13.91
C THR A 107 12.13 5.74 -14.56
N CYS A 108 13.02 5.16 -13.74
CA CYS A 108 14.07 4.22 -14.18
C CYS A 108 13.93 2.85 -13.48
N SER A 109 12.76 2.58 -12.91
CA SER A 109 12.48 1.36 -12.15
C SER A 109 11.60 0.44 -12.99
N PRO A 110 12.12 -0.71 -13.45
CA PRO A 110 11.34 -1.69 -14.22
C PRO A 110 10.09 -2.16 -13.47
N ARG A 111 10.16 -2.33 -12.14
CA ARG A 111 9.01 -2.61 -11.29
C ARG A 111 7.91 -1.55 -11.41
N ARG A 112 8.26 -0.26 -11.37
CA ARG A 112 7.28 0.83 -11.50
C ARG A 112 6.74 0.91 -12.92
N GLU A 113 7.60 0.70 -13.92
CA GLU A 113 7.20 0.63 -15.33
C GLU A 113 6.17 -0.47 -15.57
N ASP A 114 6.43 -1.69 -15.12
CA ASP A 114 5.54 -2.84 -15.34
C ASP A 114 4.28 -2.79 -14.46
N MET A 115 4.39 -2.41 -13.18
CA MET A 115 3.24 -2.50 -12.25
C MET A 115 2.44 -1.20 -12.20
N ALA A 116 3.12 -0.06 -11.98
CA ALA A 116 2.42 1.20 -11.75
C ALA A 116 1.76 1.73 -13.02
N THR A 117 2.38 1.59 -14.19
CA THR A 117 1.75 2.07 -15.43
C THR A 117 0.49 1.26 -15.78
N VAL A 118 0.52 -0.07 -15.57
CA VAL A 118 -0.64 -0.96 -15.77
C VAL A 118 -1.78 -0.59 -14.84
N PHE A 119 -1.47 -0.32 -13.57
CA PHE A 119 -2.45 0.19 -12.62
C PHE A 119 -3.01 1.56 -13.04
N LEU A 120 -2.13 2.52 -13.38
CA LEU A 120 -2.51 3.89 -13.71
C LEU A 120 -3.40 3.99 -14.95
N LYS A 121 -3.24 3.11 -15.96
CA LYS A 121 -4.17 3.03 -17.11
C LYS A 121 -5.63 2.86 -16.70
N LYS A 122 -5.88 2.16 -15.59
CA LYS A 122 -7.23 1.92 -15.04
C LYS A 122 -7.61 2.90 -13.92
N ALA A 123 -6.60 3.44 -13.23
CA ALA A 123 -6.78 4.28 -12.04
C ALA A 123 -6.94 5.78 -12.34
N LEU A 124 -6.39 6.25 -13.46
CA LEU A 124 -6.59 7.63 -13.90
C LEU A 124 -8.04 7.87 -14.34
N PRO A 125 -8.58 9.11 -14.19
CA PRO A 125 -9.89 9.46 -14.71
C PRO A 125 -10.06 9.04 -16.18
N GLN A 126 -11.09 8.28 -16.50
CA GLN A 126 -11.34 7.76 -17.85
C GLN A 126 -12.06 8.82 -18.70
N LEU A 127 -11.40 9.96 -18.91
CA LEU A 127 -11.95 11.14 -19.60
C LEU A 127 -11.74 11.10 -21.13
N SER A 128 -11.11 10.05 -21.64
CA SER A 128 -10.94 9.75 -23.06
C SER A 128 -11.09 8.25 -23.33
N ASN A 129 -11.16 7.88 -24.60
CA ASN A 129 -11.38 6.48 -25.01
C ASN A 129 -10.27 5.52 -24.53
N GLU A 130 -9.03 6.01 -24.42
CA GLU A 130 -7.88 5.21 -24.03
C GLU A 130 -6.83 6.07 -23.31
N ILE A 131 -6.35 5.56 -22.17
CA ILE A 131 -5.20 6.14 -21.45
C ILE A 131 -3.90 5.56 -22.01
N LYS A 132 -3.11 6.41 -22.68
CA LYS A 132 -1.78 6.07 -23.20
C LYS A 132 -0.71 6.54 -22.23
N ILE A 133 0.14 5.62 -21.78
CA ILE A 133 1.27 5.91 -20.90
C ILE A 133 2.55 5.41 -21.55
N GLN A 134 3.57 6.27 -21.57
CA GLN A 134 4.95 5.92 -21.90
C GLN A 134 5.86 6.31 -20.74
N THR A 135 6.96 5.58 -20.57
CA THR A 135 7.96 5.87 -19.55
C THR A 135 9.21 6.43 -20.20
N LYS A 136 9.85 7.39 -19.50
CA LYS A 136 11.17 7.92 -19.86
C LYS A 136 12.05 7.92 -18.64
N ASP A 137 13.34 7.68 -18.86
CA ASP A 137 14.34 7.69 -17.80
C ASP A 137 14.38 9.04 -17.09
N ILE A 138 14.28 9.04 -15.75
CA ILE A 138 14.51 10.21 -14.91
C ILE A 138 15.55 9.90 -13.83
N ARG A 139 16.70 10.57 -13.92
CA ARG A 139 17.80 10.46 -12.95
C ARG A 139 17.94 11.74 -12.13
N GLY A 140 18.49 11.58 -10.92
CA GLY A 140 18.66 12.63 -9.92
C GLY A 140 18.11 12.20 -8.56
N ASN A 141 18.37 13.02 -7.54
CA ASN A 141 17.73 12.89 -6.23
C ASN A 141 16.24 13.32 -6.31
N VAL A 142 15.50 13.23 -5.20
CA VAL A 142 14.07 13.59 -5.15
C VAL A 142 13.82 15.01 -5.67
N GLU A 143 14.59 15.99 -5.17
CA GLU A 143 14.46 17.40 -5.55
C GLU A 143 14.68 17.60 -7.05
N THR A 144 15.77 17.06 -7.61
CA THR A 144 16.07 17.17 -9.05
C THR A 144 14.94 16.58 -9.89
N ARG A 145 14.36 15.46 -9.48
CA ARG A 145 13.24 14.82 -10.20
C ARG A 145 11.98 15.69 -10.17
N LEU A 146 11.66 16.29 -9.02
CA LEU A 146 10.52 17.20 -8.92
C LEU A 146 10.75 18.50 -9.72
N ARG A 147 11.98 19.03 -9.77
CA ARG A 147 12.31 20.17 -10.63
C ARG A 147 12.13 19.85 -12.11
N LYS A 148 12.56 18.67 -12.56
CA LYS A 148 12.34 18.20 -13.94
C LYS A 148 10.84 18.03 -14.27
N LEU A 149 10.06 17.55 -13.31
CA LEU A 149 8.60 17.47 -13.43
C LEU A 149 7.99 18.87 -13.60
N ASN A 150 8.37 19.83 -12.76
CA ASN A 150 7.93 21.23 -12.84
C ASN A 150 8.40 21.91 -14.14
N GLY A 151 9.55 21.50 -14.69
CA GLY A 151 10.06 21.97 -15.97
C GLY A 151 9.32 21.43 -17.20
N GLY A 152 8.34 20.52 -17.01
CA GLY A 152 7.55 19.95 -18.10
C GLY A 152 8.26 18.88 -18.93
N GLU A 153 9.42 18.37 -18.47
CA GLU A 153 10.11 17.25 -19.15
C GLU A 153 9.30 15.94 -19.09
N TYR A 154 8.43 15.82 -18.08
CA TYR A 154 7.56 14.69 -17.83
C TYR A 154 6.19 15.21 -17.39
N ASP A 155 5.14 14.41 -17.58
CA ASP A 155 3.78 14.69 -17.09
C ASP A 155 3.58 14.21 -15.66
N ALA A 156 4.35 13.17 -15.29
CA ALA A 156 4.34 12.62 -13.96
C ALA A 156 5.69 12.00 -13.60
N THR A 157 5.95 11.77 -12.32
CA THR A 157 7.01 10.88 -11.84
C THR A 157 6.51 10.00 -10.71
N ILE A 158 7.18 8.88 -10.47
CA ILE A 158 6.84 7.95 -9.40
C ILE A 158 8.00 7.88 -8.43
N LEU A 159 7.73 8.20 -7.15
CA LEU A 159 8.72 8.26 -6.08
C LEU A 159 8.29 7.37 -4.90
N ALA A 160 9.25 7.01 -4.05
CA ALA A 160 8.93 6.33 -2.80
C ALA A 160 8.40 7.39 -1.81
N THR A 161 7.25 7.12 -1.19
CA THR A 161 6.63 8.02 -0.20
C THR A 161 7.57 8.30 0.97
N ALA A 162 8.24 7.26 1.47
CA ALA A 162 9.27 7.34 2.51
C ALA A 162 10.41 8.34 2.22
N GLY A 163 10.75 8.59 0.96
CA GLY A 163 11.76 9.58 0.61
C GLY A 163 11.24 11.01 0.76
N LEU A 164 10.00 11.25 0.30
CA LEU A 164 9.32 12.53 0.41
C LEU A 164 8.98 12.86 1.86
N ASN A 165 8.41 11.90 2.59
CA ASN A 165 8.03 12.07 3.99
C ASN A 165 9.22 12.51 4.85
N ARG A 166 10.41 11.92 4.66
CA ARG A 166 11.62 12.33 5.39
C ARG A 166 12.03 13.77 5.09
N LEU A 167 12.02 14.17 3.83
CA LEU A 167 12.34 15.55 3.44
C LEU A 167 11.27 16.53 3.94
N LEU A 168 10.00 16.15 3.96
CA LEU A 168 8.90 16.97 4.48
C LEU A 168 8.93 17.12 6.00
N ARG A 169 9.53 16.18 6.75
CA ARG A 169 9.77 16.31 8.21
C ARG A 169 11.02 17.12 8.54
N SER A 170 11.92 17.30 7.57
CA SER A 170 13.16 18.05 7.74
C SER A 170 12.88 19.55 7.75
N LYS A 171 13.38 20.26 8.77
CA LYS A 171 13.20 21.70 8.89
C LYS A 171 13.83 22.47 7.73
N GLU A 172 14.95 21.98 7.22
CA GLU A 172 15.69 22.66 6.16
C GLU A 172 15.11 22.39 4.76
N ASP A 173 14.45 21.24 4.56
CA ASP A 173 14.00 20.81 3.23
C ASP A 173 12.48 20.93 3.02
N SER A 174 11.70 21.00 4.10
CA SER A 174 10.24 20.90 4.02
C SER A 174 9.62 21.95 3.12
N GLU A 175 10.08 23.20 3.22
CA GLU A 175 9.51 24.31 2.46
C GLU A 175 9.78 24.17 0.97
N LEU A 176 11.01 23.79 0.60
CA LEU A 176 11.35 23.53 -0.80
C LEU A 176 10.54 22.34 -1.37
N ILE A 177 10.39 21.25 -0.62
CA ILE A 177 9.61 20.11 -1.10
C ILE A 177 8.12 20.47 -1.22
N LYS A 178 7.56 21.23 -0.28
CA LYS A 178 6.18 21.75 -0.40
C LYS A 178 6.01 22.63 -1.62
N GLU A 179 6.94 23.54 -1.89
CA GLU A 179 6.94 24.39 -3.09
C GLU A 179 6.97 23.53 -4.37
N LEU A 180 7.86 22.53 -4.43
CA LEU A 180 7.96 21.66 -5.59
C LEU A 180 6.72 20.77 -5.80
N LEU A 181 6.03 20.42 -4.72
CA LEU A 181 4.76 19.67 -4.75
C LEU A 181 3.53 20.57 -4.89
N ALA A 182 3.69 21.90 -4.86
CA ALA A 182 2.59 22.83 -5.07
C ALA A 182 1.96 22.57 -6.44
N ASP A 183 0.62 22.64 -6.47
CA ASP A 183 -0.20 22.37 -7.65
C ASP A 183 0.10 21.02 -8.31
N LYS A 184 0.39 19.98 -7.52
CA LYS A 184 0.51 18.61 -8.01
C LYS A 184 -0.70 17.78 -7.60
N LYS A 185 -1.09 16.88 -8.50
CA LYS A 185 -2.07 15.83 -8.20
C LYS A 185 -1.32 14.57 -7.78
N LEU A 186 -1.75 13.95 -6.69
CA LEU A 186 -1.09 12.79 -6.10
C LEU A 186 -1.96 11.54 -6.25
N MET A 187 -1.32 10.40 -6.50
CA MET A 187 -1.90 9.08 -6.33
C MET A 187 -0.95 8.21 -5.51
N LEU A 188 -1.31 7.92 -4.27
CA LEU A 188 -0.66 6.94 -3.41
C LEU A 188 -0.99 5.55 -3.91
N LEU A 189 0.00 4.85 -4.44
CA LEU A 189 -0.20 3.62 -5.19
C LEU A 189 -0.51 2.45 -4.24
N PRO A 190 -1.54 1.63 -4.55
CA PRO A 190 -1.96 0.51 -3.71
C PRO A 190 -0.90 -0.60 -3.72
N LEU A 191 -0.53 -1.14 -2.54
CA LEU A 191 0.47 -2.20 -2.40
C LEU A 191 0.05 -3.50 -3.08
N ILE A 192 -1.24 -3.75 -3.21
CA ILE A 192 -1.74 -4.98 -3.83
C ILE A 192 -1.55 -5.00 -5.36
N GLU A 193 -1.60 -3.84 -6.02
CA GLU A 193 -1.39 -3.73 -7.48
C GLU A 193 0.03 -3.25 -7.82
N CYS A 194 0.63 -2.42 -6.95
CA CYS A 194 1.91 -1.75 -7.14
C CYS A 194 2.84 -2.09 -5.98
N VAL A 195 3.18 -3.39 -5.83
CA VAL A 195 4.00 -3.89 -4.73
C VAL A 195 5.31 -3.12 -4.65
N SER A 196 5.68 -2.69 -3.44
CA SER A 196 6.92 -1.94 -3.21
C SER A 196 8.17 -2.76 -3.50
N ALA A 197 9.30 -2.09 -3.74
CA ALA A 197 10.59 -2.79 -3.75
C ALA A 197 10.82 -3.45 -2.37
N PRO A 198 11.51 -4.61 -2.31
CA PRO A 198 11.84 -5.25 -1.03
C PRO A 198 12.52 -4.28 -0.09
N CYS A 199 12.03 -4.20 1.16
CA CYS A 199 12.53 -3.31 2.20
C CYS A 199 12.42 -1.81 1.87
N GLN A 200 11.56 -1.41 0.94
CA GLN A 200 11.31 0.01 0.71
C GLN A 200 10.83 0.69 2.00
N GLY A 201 11.39 1.88 2.25
CA GLY A 201 11.12 2.66 3.45
C GLY A 201 12.04 2.35 4.63
N ALA A 202 12.73 1.21 4.64
CA ALA A 202 13.59 0.82 5.77
C ALA A 202 14.99 1.45 5.69
N ILE A 203 15.50 1.89 6.85
CA ILE A 203 16.89 2.34 7.05
C ILE A 203 17.66 1.21 7.71
N VAL A 204 18.81 0.85 7.13
CA VAL A 204 19.72 -0.15 7.68
C VAL A 204 21.05 0.50 8.03
N ALA A 205 21.56 0.16 9.22
CA ALA A 205 22.91 0.44 9.65
C ALA A 205 23.72 -0.86 9.58
N GLU A 206 24.92 -0.79 9.02
CA GLU A 206 25.79 -1.93 8.75
C GLU A 206 27.16 -1.74 9.40
N ALA A 207 27.74 -2.81 9.97
CA ALA A 207 29.09 -2.79 10.51
C ALA A 207 29.85 -4.08 10.18
N HIS A 208 31.18 -3.97 10.14
CA HIS A 208 32.04 -5.15 10.03
C HIS A 208 31.82 -6.06 11.24
N HIS A 209 31.64 -7.35 11.00
CA HIS A 209 31.35 -8.31 12.07
C HIS A 209 32.46 -8.45 13.12
N LEU A 210 33.71 -8.10 12.78
CA LEU A 210 34.83 -8.07 13.74
C LEU A 210 34.91 -6.76 14.56
N ASN A 211 34.20 -5.70 14.18
CA ASN A 211 34.16 -4.46 14.96
C ASN A 211 33.18 -4.61 16.13
N LYS A 212 33.64 -5.21 17.23
CA LYS A 212 32.81 -5.54 18.41
C LYS A 212 32.02 -4.34 18.95
N LYS A 213 32.65 -3.16 18.97
CA LYS A 213 32.02 -1.92 19.41
C LYS A 213 30.84 -1.53 18.53
N ALA A 214 31.06 -1.50 17.20
CA ALA A 214 29.99 -1.19 16.25
C ALA A 214 28.87 -2.24 16.32
N VAL A 215 29.22 -3.52 16.45
CA VAL A 215 28.24 -4.61 16.59
C VAL A 215 27.36 -4.45 17.84
N GLU A 216 27.94 -4.09 18.99
CA GLU A 216 27.18 -3.79 20.21
C GLU A 216 26.19 -2.63 20.00
N VAL A 217 26.66 -1.56 19.32
CA VAL A 217 25.79 -0.44 18.98
C VAL A 217 24.65 -0.87 18.08
N LEU A 218 24.93 -1.63 17.01
CA LEU A 218 23.92 -2.14 16.09
C LEU A 218 22.88 -3.01 16.81
N GLN A 219 23.32 -3.94 17.67
CA GLN A 219 22.42 -4.77 18.46
C GLN A 219 21.46 -3.94 19.30
N LYS A 220 21.94 -2.83 19.88
CA LYS A 220 21.12 -2.00 20.78
C LYS A 220 20.12 -1.11 20.05
N ILE A 221 20.45 -0.64 18.83
CA ILE A 221 19.57 0.24 18.05
C ILE A 221 18.64 -0.52 17.09
N ASN A 222 18.85 -1.83 16.93
CA ASN A 222 18.05 -2.66 16.04
C ASN A 222 16.61 -2.78 16.53
N VAL A 223 15.65 -2.63 15.62
CA VAL A 223 14.25 -2.95 15.87
C VAL A 223 14.01 -4.37 15.36
N GLU A 224 14.01 -5.34 16.26
CA GLU A 224 13.97 -6.78 15.93
C GLU A 224 12.82 -7.15 15.00
N GLU A 225 11.64 -6.58 15.23
CA GLU A 225 10.45 -6.89 14.44
C GLU A 225 10.56 -6.35 13.00
N LEU A 226 11.12 -5.16 12.82
CA LEU A 226 11.39 -4.58 11.50
C LEU A 226 12.50 -5.34 10.79
N PHE A 227 13.53 -5.75 11.53
CA PHE A 227 14.59 -6.59 10.99
C PHE A 227 14.03 -7.91 10.45
N ALA A 228 13.16 -8.59 11.22
CA ALA A 228 12.53 -9.84 10.81
C ALA A 228 11.68 -9.68 9.55
N ASP A 229 10.91 -8.58 9.44
CA ASP A 229 10.12 -8.27 8.25
C ASP A 229 11.02 -8.05 7.03
N CYS A 230 12.07 -7.23 7.17
CA CYS A 230 13.01 -6.95 6.09
C CYS A 230 13.80 -8.20 5.68
N TYR A 231 14.19 -9.04 6.64
CA TYR A 231 14.82 -10.33 6.38
C TYR A 231 13.91 -11.24 5.55
N ALA A 232 12.65 -11.38 5.94
CA ALA A 232 11.66 -12.17 5.20
C ALA A 232 11.43 -11.63 3.78
N GLU A 233 11.36 -10.31 3.62
CA GLU A 233 11.23 -9.68 2.29
C GLU A 233 12.43 -9.97 1.39
N LYS A 234 13.67 -9.87 1.90
CA LYS A 234 14.89 -10.19 1.13
C LYS A 234 14.97 -11.69 0.79
N GLN A 235 14.61 -12.57 1.73
CA GLN A 235 14.59 -14.02 1.51
C GLN A 235 13.58 -14.41 0.42
N GLU A 236 12.40 -13.79 0.43
CA GLU A 236 11.39 -14.04 -0.58
C GLU A 236 11.80 -13.45 -1.94
N ALA A 237 12.41 -12.28 -1.97
CA ALA A 237 12.88 -11.64 -3.20
C ALA A 237 13.90 -12.48 -3.99
N ILE A 238 14.81 -13.19 -3.30
CA ILE A 238 15.84 -14.04 -3.94
C ILE A 238 15.20 -15.09 -4.87
N LYS A 239 14.00 -15.57 -4.56
CA LYS A 239 13.31 -16.61 -5.34
C LYS A 239 12.92 -16.15 -6.74
N TYR A 240 12.82 -14.84 -6.97
CA TYR A 240 12.29 -14.26 -8.21
C TYR A 240 13.35 -13.51 -9.02
N GLY A 241 14.49 -13.17 -8.40
CA GLY A 241 15.62 -12.56 -9.08
C GLY A 241 16.52 -11.74 -8.16
N ALA A 242 17.74 -11.46 -8.63
CA ALA A 242 18.75 -10.66 -7.93
C ALA A 242 18.98 -9.29 -8.60
N GLY A 243 19.52 -8.34 -7.84
CA GLY A 243 19.93 -7.01 -8.36
C GLY A 243 18.83 -5.94 -8.43
N CYS A 244 19.18 -4.77 -8.99
CA CYS A 244 18.31 -3.57 -8.99
C CYS A 244 17.30 -3.51 -10.16
N ILE A 245 17.45 -4.34 -11.19
CA ILE A 245 16.62 -4.37 -12.40
C ILE A 245 15.47 -5.38 -12.22
N GLN A 246 14.73 -5.26 -11.13
CA GLN A 246 13.63 -6.18 -10.80
C GLN A 246 12.30 -5.63 -11.32
N LYS A 247 11.47 -6.53 -11.85
CA LYS A 247 10.08 -6.27 -12.31
C LYS A 247 9.03 -6.79 -11.34
N PHE A 248 9.42 -7.00 -10.08
CA PHE A 248 8.56 -7.47 -9.01
C PHE A 248 8.77 -6.65 -7.75
N GLY A 249 7.79 -6.71 -6.85
CA GLY A 249 7.90 -6.19 -5.51
C GLY A 249 7.71 -7.27 -4.45
N VAL A 250 8.19 -6.99 -3.24
CA VAL A 250 7.95 -7.79 -2.05
C VAL A 250 7.70 -6.84 -0.89
N THR A 251 6.65 -7.09 -0.10
CA THR A 251 6.29 -6.21 1.02
C THR A 251 5.61 -7.01 2.13
N THR A 252 5.90 -6.64 3.37
CA THR A 252 5.18 -7.14 4.54
C THR A 252 3.96 -6.27 4.83
N LEU A 253 2.78 -6.89 4.85
CA LEU A 253 1.50 -6.26 5.15
C LEU A 253 1.11 -6.57 6.59
N ARG A 254 0.89 -5.52 7.38
CA ARG A 254 0.41 -5.62 8.77
C ARG A 254 -1.03 -5.14 8.82
N THR A 255 -1.89 -6.01 9.32
CA THR A 255 -3.30 -5.72 9.55
C THR A 255 -3.64 -6.05 11.00
N LYS A 256 -4.80 -5.60 11.49
CA LYS A 256 -5.31 -5.99 12.80
C LYS A 256 -5.48 -7.51 12.99
N ASN A 257 -5.59 -8.27 11.88
CA ASN A 257 -5.87 -9.71 11.89
C ASN A 257 -4.64 -10.56 11.62
N GLY A 258 -3.48 -9.96 11.35
CA GLY A 258 -2.27 -10.72 11.07
C GLY A 258 -1.24 -9.97 10.23
N LYS A 259 -0.11 -10.64 10.07
CA LYS A 259 1.05 -10.21 9.29
C LYS A 259 1.23 -11.15 8.10
N TYR A 260 1.32 -10.59 6.91
CA TYR A 260 1.38 -11.33 5.66
C TYR A 260 2.56 -10.85 4.82
N LEU A 261 3.26 -11.77 4.18
CA LEU A 261 4.30 -11.42 3.21
C LEU A 261 3.71 -11.57 1.81
N TYR A 262 3.76 -10.50 1.02
CA TYR A 262 3.18 -10.45 -0.32
C TYR A 262 4.24 -10.12 -1.36
N ALA A 263 4.31 -10.94 -2.41
CA ALA A 263 5.20 -10.76 -3.54
C ALA A 263 4.41 -10.87 -4.85
N ALA A 264 4.65 -9.98 -5.80
CA ALA A 264 4.03 -10.04 -7.12
C ALA A 264 4.85 -9.28 -8.17
N GLY A 265 4.69 -9.68 -9.43
CA GLY A 265 5.30 -9.05 -10.59
C GLY A 265 5.79 -10.09 -11.57
N LYS A 266 6.92 -9.82 -12.22
CA LYS A 266 7.59 -10.77 -13.12
C LYS A 266 8.93 -11.18 -12.56
N ASP A 267 9.22 -12.48 -12.61
CA ASP A 267 10.52 -13.04 -12.23
C ASP A 267 11.60 -12.77 -13.28
N SER A 268 12.81 -13.31 -13.07
CA SER A 268 13.95 -13.19 -13.98
C SER A 268 13.73 -13.78 -15.37
N GLU A 269 12.77 -14.69 -15.53
CA GLU A 269 12.38 -15.28 -16.81
C GLU A 269 11.25 -14.50 -17.50
N GLY A 270 10.69 -13.50 -16.81
CA GLY A 270 9.55 -12.71 -17.29
C GLY A 270 8.19 -13.33 -16.98
N THR A 271 8.14 -14.42 -16.21
CA THR A 271 6.90 -15.11 -15.83
C THR A 271 6.17 -14.32 -14.75
N GLU A 272 4.88 -14.05 -14.97
CA GLU A 272 4.04 -13.38 -13.98
C GLU A 272 3.76 -14.29 -12.79
N PHE A 273 3.92 -13.74 -11.59
CA PHE A 273 3.62 -14.45 -10.35
C PHE A 273 2.93 -13.54 -9.34
N VAL A 274 2.20 -14.20 -8.44
CA VAL A 274 1.66 -13.61 -7.22
C VAL A 274 1.85 -14.65 -6.13
N LYS A 275 2.34 -14.23 -4.96
CA LYS A 275 2.57 -15.11 -3.81
C LYS A 275 2.18 -14.41 -2.52
N TRP A 276 1.35 -15.09 -1.74
CA TRP A 276 1.13 -14.78 -0.34
C TRP A 276 1.76 -15.86 0.52
N ASN A 277 2.42 -15.43 1.60
CA ASN A 277 2.84 -16.30 2.69
C ASN A 277 2.05 -15.94 3.96
N HIS A 278 1.92 -16.91 4.86
CA HIS A 278 1.16 -16.79 6.11
C HIS A 278 -0.35 -16.53 5.90
N LEU A 279 -0.92 -17.03 4.80
CA LEU A 279 -2.39 -17.14 4.70
C LEU A 279 -2.92 -18.17 5.70
N PRO A 280 -4.21 -18.09 6.08
CA PRO A 280 -4.82 -19.10 6.95
C PRO A 280 -4.64 -20.52 6.44
N ASP A 281 -4.15 -21.41 7.30
CA ASP A 281 -4.07 -22.84 7.01
C ASP A 281 -5.42 -23.50 7.32
N ILE A 282 -6.29 -23.52 6.31
CA ILE A 282 -7.60 -24.16 6.39
C ILE A 282 -7.71 -25.27 5.35
N LYS A 283 -8.17 -26.44 5.80
CA LYS A 283 -8.59 -27.54 4.93
C LYS A 283 -10.11 -27.59 4.86
N ILE A 284 -10.64 -27.60 3.64
CA ILE A 284 -12.06 -27.81 3.32
C ILE A 284 -12.16 -29.19 2.68
N LYS A 285 -12.98 -30.08 3.24
CA LYS A 285 -13.13 -31.46 2.74
C LYS A 285 -14.27 -31.58 1.73
N GLY A 286 -15.33 -30.80 1.90
CA GLY A 286 -16.48 -30.75 1.00
C GLY A 286 -16.59 -29.43 0.24
N SER A 287 -17.83 -28.97 0.05
CA SER A 287 -18.15 -27.82 -0.80
C SER A 287 -17.84 -26.48 -0.12
N LEU A 288 -17.22 -25.59 -0.88
CA LEU A 288 -17.07 -24.17 -0.53
C LEU A 288 -18.10 -23.37 -1.32
N PHE A 289 -18.98 -22.65 -0.61
CA PHE A 289 -19.75 -21.58 -1.21
C PHE A 289 -18.97 -20.27 -1.09
N SER A 290 -18.74 -19.58 -2.22
CA SER A 290 -18.14 -18.24 -2.19
C SER A 290 -19.11 -17.20 -2.72
N SER A 291 -19.38 -16.19 -1.90
CA SER A 291 -20.19 -15.04 -2.33
C SER A 291 -19.53 -14.22 -3.46
N THR A 292 -18.23 -14.42 -3.73
CA THR A 292 -17.54 -13.78 -4.87
C THR A 292 -18.10 -14.24 -6.22
N ASP A 293 -18.63 -15.47 -6.29
CA ASP A 293 -19.14 -16.05 -7.54
C ASP A 293 -20.53 -15.53 -7.91
N VAL A 294 -21.30 -15.04 -6.92
CA VAL A 294 -22.72 -14.64 -7.08
C VAL A 294 -23.03 -13.28 -6.46
N MET A 295 -22.07 -12.35 -6.45
CA MET A 295 -22.20 -11.03 -5.79
C MET A 295 -23.49 -10.25 -6.15
N LYS A 296 -24.01 -10.39 -7.39
CA LYS A 296 -25.21 -9.68 -7.86
C LYS A 296 -26.54 -10.31 -7.37
N GLY A 297 -26.49 -11.54 -6.87
CA GLY A 297 -27.67 -12.32 -6.49
C GLY A 297 -28.21 -12.01 -5.08
N PHE A 298 -27.44 -11.31 -4.24
CA PHE A 298 -27.83 -11.11 -2.84
C PHE A 298 -28.77 -9.92 -2.61
N PHE A 299 -28.57 -8.81 -3.32
CA PHE A 299 -29.26 -7.54 -3.03
C PHE A 299 -29.64 -6.79 -4.30
N ASP A 300 -30.82 -6.17 -4.26
CA ASP A 300 -31.14 -4.98 -5.02
C ASP A 300 -30.74 -3.72 -4.21
N TYR A 301 -30.78 -2.57 -4.86
CA TYR A 301 -30.34 -1.31 -4.29
C TYR A 301 -31.41 -0.26 -4.55
N GLU A 302 -31.81 0.45 -3.51
CA GLU A 302 -32.71 1.60 -3.60
C GLU A 302 -31.94 2.86 -3.22
N TRP A 303 -31.89 3.84 -4.12
CA TRP A 303 -31.20 5.11 -3.91
C TRP A 303 -32.17 6.17 -3.40
N SER A 304 -31.64 7.07 -2.58
CA SER A 304 -32.37 8.23 -2.08
C SER A 304 -32.32 9.36 -3.10
N ASP A 305 -33.42 10.08 -3.26
CA ASP A 305 -33.48 11.34 -4.01
C ASP A 305 -32.90 12.53 -3.22
N THR A 306 -32.50 12.32 -1.96
CA THR A 306 -31.93 13.38 -1.11
C THR A 306 -30.48 13.65 -1.50
N GLU A 307 -30.16 14.92 -1.72
CA GLU A 307 -28.79 15.36 -2.01
C GLU A 307 -27.84 15.03 -0.85
N MET A 308 -26.69 14.42 -1.15
CA MET A 308 -25.66 14.14 -0.18
C MET A 308 -24.91 15.42 0.17
N LYS A 309 -25.09 15.94 1.39
CA LYS A 309 -24.27 17.05 1.89
C LYS A 309 -22.96 16.51 2.44
N ILE A 310 -21.85 16.83 1.77
CA ILE A 310 -20.50 16.43 2.19
C ILE A 310 -19.71 17.70 2.53
N GLU A 311 -19.60 18.01 3.81
CA GLU A 311 -18.94 19.25 4.27
C GLU A 311 -17.42 19.11 4.34
N THR A 312 -16.90 17.92 4.64
CA THR A 312 -15.47 17.72 4.87
C THR A 312 -14.66 17.68 3.56
N PRO A 313 -13.37 18.06 3.57
CA PRO A 313 -12.56 18.13 2.34
C PRO A 313 -12.11 16.76 1.83
N VAL A 314 -12.15 15.71 2.66
CA VAL A 314 -11.75 14.35 2.29
C VAL A 314 -12.95 13.42 2.37
N VAL A 315 -13.06 12.51 1.40
CA VAL A 315 -14.06 11.44 1.41
C VAL A 315 -13.42 10.07 1.34
N PHE A 316 -13.88 9.16 2.19
CA PHE A 316 -13.59 7.74 2.09
C PHE A 316 -14.79 7.02 1.47
N VAL A 317 -14.64 6.57 0.22
CA VAL A 317 -15.68 5.86 -0.51
C VAL A 317 -15.60 4.38 -0.17
N ALA A 318 -16.50 3.91 0.70
CA ALA A 318 -16.57 2.52 1.11
C ALA A 318 -17.05 1.61 -0.04
N ASN A 319 -17.95 2.13 -0.88
CA ASN A 319 -18.45 1.43 -2.06
C ASN A 319 -18.83 2.43 -3.16
N TYR A 320 -18.34 2.20 -4.38
CA TYR A 320 -18.59 3.08 -5.53
C TYR A 320 -20.08 3.24 -5.88
N LYS A 321 -20.96 2.33 -5.43
CA LYS A 321 -22.42 2.42 -5.64
C LYS A 321 -23.06 3.63 -4.96
N VAL A 322 -22.36 4.24 -4.02
CA VAL A 322 -22.78 5.48 -3.36
C VAL A 322 -22.74 6.68 -4.31
N ILE A 323 -22.24 6.53 -5.54
CA ILE A 323 -22.20 7.60 -6.54
C ILE A 323 -22.93 7.09 -7.78
N GLN A 324 -24.14 7.60 -8.07
CA GLN A 324 -24.96 7.14 -9.20
C GLN A 324 -25.16 8.18 -10.30
N GLY A 325 -25.25 9.49 -10.00
CA GLY A 325 -25.66 10.52 -10.96
C GLY A 325 -24.78 11.78 -11.02
N GLN A 326 -25.32 12.84 -11.64
CA GLN A 326 -24.65 14.14 -11.82
C GLN A 326 -24.76 15.07 -10.60
N SER A 327 -25.73 14.87 -9.71
CA SER A 327 -25.90 15.72 -8.51
C SER A 327 -24.74 15.55 -7.53
N GLU A 328 -24.15 14.36 -7.44
CA GLU A 328 -23.00 14.10 -6.56
C GLU A 328 -21.65 14.55 -7.14
N ALA A 329 -21.60 14.87 -8.43
CA ALA A 329 -20.36 15.21 -9.13
C ALA A 329 -19.80 16.58 -8.75
N LYS A 330 -20.66 17.55 -8.41
CA LYS A 330 -20.20 18.88 -7.98
C LYS A 330 -19.49 18.82 -6.63
N ASP A 331 -20.09 18.15 -5.65
CA ASP A 331 -19.53 18.09 -4.30
C ASP A 331 -18.22 17.31 -4.24
N LEU A 332 -18.07 16.26 -5.03
CA LEU A 332 -16.85 15.43 -5.02
C LEU A 332 -15.69 16.01 -5.84
N SER A 333 -15.96 16.89 -6.80
CA SER A 333 -14.96 17.38 -7.76
C SER A 333 -13.75 18.08 -7.13
N ASN A 334 -13.95 18.74 -5.98
CA ASN A 334 -12.91 19.48 -5.26
C ASN A 334 -12.42 18.78 -3.99
N LYS A 335 -12.81 17.52 -3.77
CA LYS A 335 -12.47 16.77 -2.57
C LYS A 335 -11.34 15.78 -2.83
N THR A 336 -10.59 15.47 -1.78
CA THR A 336 -9.65 14.34 -1.82
C THR A 336 -10.43 13.04 -1.69
N ILE A 337 -10.41 12.22 -2.73
CA ILE A 337 -11.14 10.95 -2.76
C ILE A 337 -10.21 9.80 -2.38
N VAL A 338 -10.62 9.02 -1.39
CA VAL A 338 -9.93 7.81 -0.95
C VAL A 338 -10.86 6.61 -1.11
N ALA A 339 -10.40 5.54 -1.74
CA ALA A 339 -11.20 4.35 -1.99
C ALA A 339 -10.99 3.26 -0.93
N SER A 340 -12.02 2.45 -0.67
CA SER A 340 -11.89 1.24 0.17
C SER A 340 -10.99 0.15 -0.42
N GLY A 341 -10.82 0.16 -1.75
CA GLY A 341 -10.00 -0.79 -2.48
C GLY A 341 -9.99 -0.47 -3.97
N THR A 342 -9.18 -1.21 -4.72
CA THR A 342 -8.89 -0.88 -6.13
C THR A 342 -10.09 -1.08 -7.05
N LYS A 343 -11.02 -1.98 -6.73
CA LYS A 343 -12.30 -2.07 -7.45
C LYS A 343 -13.11 -0.78 -7.33
N THR A 344 -13.23 -0.25 -6.11
CA THR A 344 -13.92 1.03 -5.88
C THR A 344 -13.18 2.15 -6.61
N TRP A 345 -11.85 2.19 -6.52
CA TRP A 345 -11.02 3.14 -7.26
C TRP A 345 -11.34 3.12 -8.77
N PHE A 346 -11.24 1.97 -9.43
CA PHE A 346 -11.47 1.89 -10.88
C PHE A 346 -12.88 2.29 -11.29
N GLU A 347 -13.90 1.95 -10.50
CA GLU A 347 -15.28 2.36 -10.78
C GLU A 347 -15.48 3.88 -10.62
N LEU A 348 -14.75 4.53 -9.71
CA LEU A 348 -14.72 5.99 -9.59
C LEU A 348 -13.97 6.63 -10.76
N SER A 349 -12.84 6.06 -11.17
CA SER A 349 -12.07 6.50 -12.33
C SER A 349 -12.88 6.46 -13.62
N LYS A 350 -13.69 5.41 -13.83
CA LYS A 350 -14.64 5.30 -14.95
C LYS A 350 -15.68 6.41 -14.97
N LYS A 351 -16.02 6.97 -13.80
CA LYS A 351 -16.92 8.11 -13.66
C LYS A 351 -16.19 9.46 -13.77
N GLY A 352 -14.89 9.45 -14.05
CA GLY A 352 -14.07 10.65 -14.25
C GLY A 352 -13.47 11.24 -12.97
N TYR A 353 -13.53 10.55 -11.83
CA TYR A 353 -12.99 11.06 -10.57
C TYR A 353 -11.50 10.79 -10.42
N TRP A 354 -10.78 11.78 -9.88
CA TRP A 354 -9.42 11.61 -9.38
C TRP A 354 -9.46 10.99 -7.99
N VAL A 355 -8.84 9.82 -7.82
CA VAL A 355 -8.73 9.14 -6.52
C VAL A 355 -7.28 9.20 -6.05
N THR A 356 -7.07 9.65 -4.82
CA THR A 356 -5.75 9.92 -4.25
C THR A 356 -5.13 8.70 -3.59
N ALA A 357 -5.92 7.84 -2.95
CA ALA A 357 -5.40 6.69 -2.22
C ALA A 357 -6.44 5.56 -2.11
N SER A 358 -5.98 4.38 -1.68
CA SER A 358 -6.83 3.22 -1.40
C SER A 358 -6.39 2.49 -0.15
N ALA A 359 -7.38 1.96 0.58
CA ALA A 359 -7.17 1.09 1.73
C ALA A 359 -6.83 -0.36 1.35
N ASP A 360 -6.72 -0.65 0.06
CA ASP A 360 -6.29 -1.94 -0.51
C ASP A 360 -7.18 -3.13 -0.12
N ALA A 361 -8.43 -2.82 0.26
CA ALA A 361 -9.34 -3.77 0.89
C ALA A 361 -8.78 -4.42 2.17
N LEU A 362 -7.82 -3.75 2.84
CA LEU A 362 -7.25 -4.13 4.14
C LEU A 362 -7.98 -3.50 5.33
N GLY A 363 -8.99 -2.66 5.06
CA GLY A 363 -9.78 -1.93 6.05
C GLY A 363 -9.37 -0.46 6.16
N PHE A 364 -10.30 0.39 6.61
CA PHE A 364 -10.07 1.84 6.74
C PHE A 364 -8.88 2.14 7.66
N GLU A 365 -8.74 1.36 8.73
CA GLU A 365 -7.69 1.52 9.74
C GLU A 365 -6.28 1.35 9.15
N PHE A 366 -6.14 0.62 8.03
CA PHE A 366 -4.88 0.47 7.31
C PHE A 366 -4.34 1.80 6.78
N LEU A 367 -5.22 2.79 6.52
CA LEU A 367 -4.84 4.11 6.03
C LEU A 367 -4.54 5.13 7.14
N LEU A 368 -4.90 4.86 8.40
CA LEU A 368 -4.73 5.84 9.48
C LEU A 368 -3.27 6.32 9.62
N PRO A 369 -2.24 5.46 9.58
CA PRO A 369 -0.85 5.92 9.61
C PRO A 369 -0.48 6.78 8.38
N SER A 370 -1.15 6.53 7.26
CA SER A 370 -0.90 7.19 5.98
C SER A 370 -1.46 8.60 5.95
N PHE A 371 -2.66 8.80 6.51
CA PHE A 371 -3.27 10.12 6.61
C PHE A 371 -2.41 11.08 7.43
N ASN A 372 -1.82 10.59 8.52
CA ASN A 372 -0.93 11.37 9.38
C ASN A 372 0.47 11.58 8.80
N MET A 373 0.80 11.02 7.63
CA MET A 373 2.12 11.23 7.04
C MET A 373 2.22 12.64 6.45
N PRO A 374 3.39 13.30 6.51
CA PRO A 374 3.56 14.69 6.06
C PRO A 374 3.12 14.95 4.62
N LEU A 375 3.23 13.95 3.74
CA LEU A 375 2.85 14.06 2.34
C LEU A 375 1.33 14.18 2.13
N LEU A 376 0.51 13.53 2.96
CA LEU A 376 -0.96 13.64 2.88
C LEU A 376 -1.50 14.65 3.88
N ASN A 377 -1.04 14.60 5.13
CA ASN A 377 -1.43 15.49 6.21
C ASN A 377 -2.96 15.66 6.32
N ILE A 378 -3.66 14.52 6.34
CA ILE A 378 -5.13 14.44 6.43
C ILE A 378 -5.50 14.14 7.88
N SER A 379 -6.32 14.98 8.51
CA SER A 379 -6.94 14.65 9.79
C SER A 379 -8.09 13.67 9.59
N VAL A 380 -8.31 12.78 10.55
CA VAL A 380 -9.49 11.88 10.54
C VAL A 380 -10.81 12.65 10.66
N ASP A 381 -10.81 13.81 11.32
CA ASP A 381 -11.98 14.67 11.48
C ASP A 381 -12.39 15.34 10.14
N ASP A 382 -11.47 15.40 9.18
CA ASP A 382 -11.68 15.93 7.83
C ASP A 382 -12.27 14.89 6.86
N ILE A 383 -12.60 13.69 7.34
CA ILE A 383 -13.05 12.56 6.51
C ILE A 383 -14.54 12.30 6.68
N SER A 384 -15.25 12.30 5.54
CA SER A 384 -16.61 11.78 5.44
C SER A 384 -16.61 10.38 4.81
N ILE A 385 -17.24 9.41 5.46
CA ILE A 385 -17.36 8.04 4.96
C ILE A 385 -18.62 7.91 4.10
N LEU A 386 -18.45 7.63 2.81
CA LEU A 386 -19.56 7.42 1.87
C LEU A 386 -19.87 5.93 1.75
N THR A 387 -21.06 5.52 2.20
CA THR A 387 -21.44 4.10 2.30
C THR A 387 -22.95 3.87 2.20
N ASN A 388 -23.43 2.65 2.41
CA ASN A 388 -24.86 2.35 2.49
C ASN A 388 -25.47 2.78 3.83
N GLU A 389 -26.79 2.90 3.89
CA GLU A 389 -27.53 3.37 5.08
C GLU A 389 -27.20 2.58 6.36
N ALA A 390 -27.18 1.24 6.28
CA ALA A 390 -26.92 0.39 7.44
C ALA A 390 -25.48 0.57 7.97
N ALA A 391 -24.50 0.63 7.05
CA ALA A 391 -23.11 0.88 7.41
C ALA A 391 -22.90 2.31 7.95
N ALA A 392 -23.58 3.31 7.39
CA ALA A 392 -23.45 4.70 7.84
C ALA A 392 -23.87 4.85 9.32
N LYS A 393 -24.93 4.15 9.75
CA LYS A 393 -25.33 4.09 11.17
C LYS A 393 -24.20 3.57 12.05
N ARG A 394 -23.52 2.50 11.64
CA ARG A 394 -22.39 1.92 12.41
C ARG A 394 -21.16 2.83 12.45
N TRP A 395 -20.83 3.49 11.34
CA TRP A 395 -19.71 4.45 11.31
C TRP A 395 -19.94 5.64 12.22
N ARG A 396 -21.18 6.15 12.30
CA ARG A 396 -21.55 7.24 13.24
C ARG A 396 -21.43 6.79 14.70
N VAL A 397 -21.80 5.55 15.03
CA VAL A 397 -21.57 4.97 16.36
C VAL A 397 -20.08 4.89 16.70
N LYS A 398 -19.23 4.61 15.70
CA LYS A 398 -17.76 4.65 15.83
C LYS A 398 -17.18 6.08 15.90
N GLY A 399 -18.01 7.12 15.84
CA GLY A 399 -17.59 8.52 15.94
C GLY A 399 -17.19 9.19 14.61
N TYR A 400 -17.36 8.52 13.47
CA TYR A 400 -17.00 9.08 12.17
C TYR A 400 -18.18 9.83 11.53
N ASN A 401 -17.86 10.87 10.75
CA ASN A 401 -18.84 11.43 9.82
C ASN A 401 -19.13 10.39 8.72
N ALA A 402 -20.39 10.07 8.51
CA ALA A 402 -20.80 9.11 7.48
C ALA A 402 -22.05 9.59 6.76
N VAL A 403 -22.03 9.44 5.44
CA VAL A 403 -23.10 9.82 4.52
C VAL A 403 -23.49 8.60 3.70
N SER A 404 -24.78 8.46 3.43
CA SER A 404 -25.33 7.38 2.63
C SER A 404 -26.40 7.88 1.70
N ASN A 405 -26.46 7.36 0.49
CA ASN A 405 -27.51 7.65 -0.48
C ASN A 405 -28.21 6.39 -1.01
N TYR A 406 -27.94 5.22 -0.43
CA TYR A 406 -28.60 3.99 -0.84
C TYR A 406 -28.75 3.00 0.31
N LYS A 407 -29.77 2.17 0.20
CA LYS A 407 -29.99 1.00 1.07
C LYS A 407 -29.96 -0.28 0.25
N GLN A 408 -29.61 -1.38 0.90
CA GLN A 408 -29.61 -2.71 0.31
C GLN A 408 -30.94 -3.38 0.58
N VAL A 409 -31.58 -3.94 -0.46
CA VAL A 409 -32.83 -4.69 -0.36
C VAL A 409 -32.51 -6.16 -0.60
N PRO A 410 -32.66 -7.05 0.41
CA PRO A 410 -32.35 -8.46 0.25
C PRO A 410 -33.19 -9.14 -0.83
N LYS A 411 -32.54 -9.88 -1.71
CA LYS A 411 -33.20 -10.82 -2.62
C LYS A 411 -33.54 -12.11 -1.90
N ASN A 412 -34.57 -12.80 -2.38
CA ASN A 412 -34.89 -14.16 -1.94
C ASN A 412 -34.48 -15.17 -3.03
N ASP A 413 -33.17 -15.47 -3.10
CA ASP A 413 -32.63 -16.39 -4.11
C ASP A 413 -32.52 -17.82 -3.54
N ARG A 414 -33.41 -18.72 -4.01
CA ARG A 414 -33.45 -20.13 -3.57
C ARG A 414 -32.21 -20.93 -4.00
N THR A 415 -31.55 -20.54 -5.08
CA THR A 415 -30.34 -21.21 -5.58
C THR A 415 -29.15 -20.91 -4.66
N ILE A 416 -29.01 -19.64 -4.25
CA ILE A 416 -28.03 -19.25 -3.23
C ILE A 416 -28.30 -19.96 -1.91
N GLN A 417 -29.56 -20.02 -1.47
CA GLN A 417 -29.94 -20.74 -0.25
C GLN A 417 -29.53 -22.21 -0.30
N GLY A 418 -29.91 -22.93 -1.37
CA GLY A 418 -29.54 -24.34 -1.54
C GLY A 418 -28.03 -24.57 -1.54
N SER A 419 -27.28 -23.66 -2.15
CA SER A 419 -25.81 -23.73 -2.20
C SER A 419 -25.17 -23.53 -0.82
N ILE A 420 -25.73 -22.62 -0.01
CA ILE A 420 -25.29 -22.36 1.37
C ILE A 420 -25.63 -23.54 2.28
N VAL A 421 -26.83 -24.13 2.14
CA VAL A 421 -27.24 -25.33 2.89
C VAL A 421 -26.29 -26.50 2.62
N ALA A 422 -25.83 -26.65 1.38
CA ALA A 422 -24.92 -27.73 1.01
C ALA A 422 -23.48 -27.50 1.47
N ALA A 423 -23.06 -26.24 1.69
CA ALA A 423 -21.69 -25.84 1.96
C ALA A 423 -21.15 -26.36 3.30
N GLU A 424 -19.90 -26.80 3.31
CA GLU A 424 -19.12 -27.00 4.56
C GLU A 424 -18.36 -25.74 4.96
N ALA A 425 -18.10 -24.87 4.00
CA ALA A 425 -17.36 -23.64 4.19
C ALA A 425 -18.01 -22.52 3.38
N ILE A 426 -18.09 -21.32 3.95
CA ILE A 426 -18.76 -20.19 3.32
C ILE A 426 -17.86 -18.95 3.39
N PHE A 427 -17.51 -18.40 2.23
CA PHE A 427 -16.82 -17.11 2.14
C PHE A 427 -17.80 -15.95 1.96
N TRP A 428 -17.83 -15.06 2.94
CA TRP A 428 -18.65 -13.84 2.98
C TRP A 428 -17.85 -12.61 2.55
N THR A 429 -18.35 -11.91 1.53
CA THR A 429 -17.74 -10.66 1.04
C THR A 429 -18.30 -9.44 1.75
N SER A 430 -19.48 -9.56 2.37
CA SER A 430 -20.01 -8.56 3.31
C SER A 430 -20.83 -9.20 4.43
N PHE A 431 -20.84 -8.56 5.60
CA PHE A 431 -21.65 -9.02 6.73
C PHE A 431 -23.16 -9.02 6.43
N SER A 432 -23.66 -8.06 5.63
CA SER A 432 -25.08 -8.05 5.23
C SER A 432 -25.50 -9.36 4.56
N GLN A 433 -24.61 -10.03 3.81
CA GLN A 433 -24.91 -11.33 3.20
C GLN A 433 -25.13 -12.40 4.27
N TYR A 434 -24.27 -12.42 5.30
CA TYR A 434 -24.40 -13.31 6.44
C TYR A 434 -25.68 -13.02 7.25
N GLU A 435 -26.03 -11.76 7.50
CA GLU A 435 -27.28 -11.43 8.24
C GLU A 435 -28.53 -12.03 7.57
N VAL A 436 -28.58 -12.01 6.23
CA VAL A 436 -29.75 -12.50 5.49
C VAL A 436 -29.71 -14.02 5.28
N TYR A 437 -28.55 -14.54 4.88
CA TYR A 437 -28.41 -15.93 4.41
C TYR A 437 -27.71 -16.86 5.39
N GLY A 438 -27.06 -16.33 6.44
CA GLY A 438 -26.31 -17.10 7.43
C GLY A 438 -27.17 -18.13 8.17
N LYS A 439 -28.46 -17.86 8.35
CA LYS A 439 -29.44 -18.79 8.92
C LYS A 439 -29.61 -20.11 8.14
N TYR A 440 -29.16 -20.16 6.89
CA TYR A 440 -29.19 -21.38 6.06
C TYR A 440 -27.90 -22.19 6.13
N ALA A 441 -26.84 -21.64 6.74
CA ALA A 441 -25.58 -22.35 6.93
C ALA A 441 -25.77 -23.52 7.90
N LYS A 442 -25.01 -24.60 7.71
CA LYS A 442 -24.94 -25.67 8.70
C LYS A 442 -24.35 -25.13 10.00
N GLN A 443 -24.75 -25.71 11.13
CA GLN A 443 -24.27 -25.29 12.46
C GLN A 443 -22.75 -25.40 12.59
N ASP A 444 -22.12 -26.36 11.92
CA ASP A 444 -20.68 -26.61 11.91
C ASP A 444 -19.97 -26.06 10.67
N ALA A 445 -20.66 -25.26 9.84
CA ALA A 445 -20.05 -24.66 8.67
C ALA A 445 -18.91 -23.72 9.07
N LYS A 446 -17.80 -23.77 8.34
CA LYS A 446 -16.71 -22.81 8.52
C LYS A 446 -17.08 -21.49 7.86
N HIS A 447 -17.03 -20.39 8.60
CA HIS A 447 -17.22 -19.05 8.04
C HIS A 447 -15.86 -18.44 7.70
N LEU A 448 -15.73 -17.92 6.49
CA LEU A 448 -14.51 -17.29 5.98
C LEU A 448 -14.86 -15.88 5.51
N CYS A 449 -13.93 -14.94 5.62
CA CYS A 449 -14.12 -13.58 5.09
C CYS A 449 -12.77 -12.90 4.84
N ALA A 450 -12.80 -11.75 4.19
CA ALA A 450 -11.68 -10.81 4.23
C ALA A 450 -11.63 -10.08 5.58
N GLY A 451 -10.48 -9.49 5.92
CA GLY A 451 -10.34 -8.59 7.05
C GLY A 451 -11.24 -7.35 6.94
N GLY A 452 -11.28 -6.53 8.00
CA GLY A 452 -12.10 -5.32 8.05
C GLY A 452 -13.39 -5.50 8.85
N GLU A 453 -14.45 -4.81 8.43
CA GLU A 453 -15.73 -4.72 9.15
C GLU A 453 -16.49 -6.05 9.17
N THR A 454 -16.48 -6.81 8.07
CA THR A 454 -17.16 -8.13 8.00
C THR A 454 -16.62 -9.08 9.07
N ALA A 455 -15.31 -9.14 9.25
CA ALA A 455 -14.69 -9.98 10.28
C ALA A 455 -15.08 -9.56 11.70
N GLU A 456 -15.14 -8.26 11.98
CA GLU A 456 -15.57 -7.73 13.30
C GLU A 456 -17.02 -8.11 13.61
N LEU A 457 -17.92 -7.91 12.64
CA LEU A 457 -19.35 -8.14 12.83
C LEU A 457 -19.69 -9.64 12.96
N LEU A 458 -18.97 -10.51 12.25
CA LEU A 458 -19.08 -11.96 12.46
C LEU A 458 -18.69 -12.35 13.90
N LYS A 459 -17.57 -11.82 14.42
CA LYS A 459 -17.14 -12.05 15.80
C LYS A 459 -18.14 -11.54 16.84
N GLN A 460 -18.73 -10.36 16.59
CA GLN A 460 -19.80 -9.82 17.44
C GLN A 460 -21.09 -10.66 17.41
N SER A 461 -21.26 -11.49 16.38
CA SER A 461 -22.36 -12.44 16.24
C SER A 461 -21.96 -13.87 16.68
N GLU A 462 -20.95 -13.99 17.54
CA GLU A 462 -20.44 -15.25 18.11
C GLU A 462 -19.94 -16.28 17.07
N ILE A 463 -19.60 -15.81 15.87
CA ILE A 463 -18.93 -16.61 14.84
C ILE A 463 -17.45 -16.27 14.85
N GLU A 464 -16.57 -17.27 14.97
CA GLU A 464 -15.13 -17.07 14.78
C GLU A 464 -14.76 -17.34 13.30
N PRO A 465 -14.59 -16.31 12.46
CA PRO A 465 -14.31 -16.52 11.05
C PRO A 465 -12.83 -16.83 10.80
N VAL A 466 -12.56 -17.58 9.73
CA VAL A 466 -11.22 -17.66 9.13
C VAL A 466 -10.99 -16.42 8.25
N ILE A 467 -10.03 -15.60 8.64
CA ILE A 467 -9.82 -14.27 8.06
C ILE A 467 -8.67 -14.28 7.06
N PHE A 468 -8.97 -13.99 5.80
CA PHE A 468 -7.96 -13.69 4.78
C PHE A 468 -7.64 -12.19 4.78
N PRO A 469 -6.41 -11.77 4.40
CA PRO A 469 -6.07 -10.35 4.37
C PRO A 469 -6.95 -9.56 3.39
N THR A 470 -7.24 -10.14 2.21
CA THR A 470 -8.11 -9.55 1.20
C THR A 470 -8.93 -10.63 0.48
N ILE A 471 -9.95 -10.21 -0.26
CA ILE A 471 -10.67 -11.11 -1.18
C ILE A 471 -9.71 -11.69 -2.23
N LYS A 472 -8.74 -10.92 -2.74
CA LYS A 472 -7.75 -11.43 -3.71
C LYS A 472 -6.87 -12.54 -3.12
N ALA A 473 -6.47 -12.40 -1.85
CA ALA A 473 -5.71 -13.44 -1.16
C ALA A 473 -6.53 -14.73 -0.97
N PHE A 474 -7.81 -14.60 -0.63
CA PHE A 474 -8.72 -15.73 -0.59
C PHE A 474 -8.87 -16.41 -1.95
N GLU A 475 -9.08 -15.64 -3.03
CA GLU A 475 -9.22 -16.19 -4.38
C GLU A 475 -7.96 -16.93 -4.84
N GLN A 476 -6.80 -16.38 -4.52
CA GLN A 476 -5.54 -17.04 -4.79
C GLN A 476 -5.40 -18.35 -3.99
N TRP A 477 -5.67 -18.31 -2.68
CA TRP A 477 -5.66 -19.51 -1.85
C TRP A 477 -6.65 -20.56 -2.37
N ARG A 478 -7.86 -20.14 -2.76
CA ARG A 478 -8.93 -20.99 -3.30
C ARG A 478 -8.46 -21.71 -4.55
N LYS A 479 -7.82 -21.00 -5.49
CA LYS A 479 -7.28 -21.58 -6.74
C LYS A 479 -6.27 -22.70 -6.50
N PHE A 480 -5.47 -22.62 -5.44
CA PHE A 480 -4.44 -23.63 -5.12
C PHE A 480 -4.94 -24.75 -4.20
N SER A 481 -5.85 -24.43 -3.29
CA SER A 481 -6.24 -25.34 -2.19
C SER A 481 -7.50 -26.14 -2.49
N ILE A 482 -8.30 -25.69 -3.46
CA ILE A 482 -9.51 -26.38 -3.91
C ILE A 482 -9.26 -26.76 -5.35
N PRO A 483 -8.93 -28.05 -5.62
CA PRO A 483 -8.82 -28.52 -6.99
C PRO A 483 -10.11 -28.17 -7.70
N SER A 484 -10.01 -27.46 -8.83
CA SER A 484 -11.13 -27.31 -9.74
C SER A 484 -11.60 -28.73 -10.06
N HIS A 485 -12.75 -29.14 -9.53
CA HIS A 485 -13.51 -30.18 -10.19
C HIS A 485 -13.78 -29.61 -11.56
N SER A 486 -13.07 -30.16 -12.55
CA SER A 486 -13.33 -29.92 -13.96
C SER A 486 -14.83 -30.08 -14.15
N VAL A 487 -15.51 -28.96 -14.35
CA VAL A 487 -16.81 -28.97 -15.00
C VAL A 487 -16.48 -29.49 -16.40
N ALA A 488 -16.79 -30.77 -16.61
CA ALA A 488 -16.66 -31.45 -17.89
C ALA A 488 -17.54 -30.79 -18.95
#